data_AF-A0AAD7N112-F1
#
_entry.id   AF-A0AAD7N112-F1
#
_cell.length_a   1.000
_cell.length_b   1.000
_cell.length_c   1.000
_cell.angle_alpha   90.00
_cell.angle_beta   90.00
_cell.angle_gamma   90.00
#
_symmetry.space_group_name_H-M   'P 1'
#
loop_
_entity.id
_entity.type
_entity.pdbx_description
1 polymer ?
#
loop_
_entity_poly.entity_id
_entity_poly.type
_entity_poly.pdbx_seq_one_letter_code
_entity_poly.pdbx_strand_id
1 'polypeptide(L)'
;MSSPPPLRHPVPTHPAYIPEPPATPGSPQGYQRFTSSPQPGQYVAPSHVPAYTSPFQHQQQQPPQPPHGAHGHPQAPPMMPPPQFGAWGMNDATAQFGMQLGQSAVAAGQDYVQRTWGGVLPGGARVKPHFNVSNSYVIRKLRIVLFPWMHKHWGRNSHRTDAGQTEWLSPREDVNSPDLYIPLMALVTYILLCALHSRNPQALGESASRAIMVVVLDFVFVQLGCYFLNVQATSQSIDIVAYGGYKFVGVILTLLAGFLHLGRTLGLLTFIYFFLANAFFLMRSLRSLVLPDAASRAASADPYATTPSGSQRRRRIAFLLVEAASQFVWMGFLVRI
;
A
#
# COMPACT_ATOMS: atom_id res chain seq x y z
N MET A 1 -64.85 -11.77 -26.17
CA MET A 1 -63.68 -11.29 -25.42
C MET A 1 -63.64 -12.06 -24.11
N SER A 2 -62.77 -13.06 -23.97
CA SER A 2 -62.54 -13.78 -22.71
C SER A 2 -61.09 -13.61 -22.31
N SER A 3 -60.87 -13.05 -21.12
CA SER A 3 -59.54 -12.80 -20.54
C SER A 3 -58.84 -14.12 -20.19
N PRO A 4 -57.50 -14.23 -20.29
CA PRO A 4 -56.78 -15.43 -19.90
C PRO A 4 -56.70 -15.57 -18.37
N PRO A 5 -56.56 -16.81 -17.84
CA PRO A 5 -56.54 -17.05 -16.40
C PRO A 5 -55.22 -16.63 -15.77
N PRO A 6 -55.19 -16.27 -14.46
CA PRO A 6 -53.99 -15.78 -13.80
C PRO A 6 -53.00 -16.91 -13.51
N LEU A 7 -51.72 -16.65 -13.81
CA LEU A 7 -50.60 -17.53 -13.49
C LEU A 7 -50.37 -17.58 -11.97
N ARG A 8 -50.48 -18.79 -11.38
CA ARG A 8 -50.12 -19.03 -9.97
C ARG A 8 -48.66 -19.48 -9.88
N HIS A 9 -47.89 -18.81 -9.03
CA HIS A 9 -46.54 -19.26 -8.67
C HIS A 9 -46.62 -20.35 -7.58
N PRO A 10 -45.71 -21.34 -7.56
CA PRO A 10 -45.70 -22.38 -6.53
C PRO A 10 -45.40 -21.78 -5.15
N VAL A 11 -46.15 -22.23 -4.15
CA VAL A 11 -45.89 -21.93 -2.74
C VAL A 11 -44.82 -22.90 -2.23
N PRO A 12 -43.70 -22.43 -1.64
CA PRO A 12 -42.68 -23.32 -1.08
C PRO A 12 -43.22 -24.16 0.08
N THR A 13 -43.09 -25.48 0.01
CA THR A 13 -43.58 -26.45 1.02
C THR A 13 -42.51 -26.93 1.99
N HIS A 14 -41.34 -26.27 2.07
CA HIS A 14 -40.30 -26.61 3.04
C HIS A 14 -40.09 -25.46 4.04
N PRO A 15 -40.04 -25.73 5.36
CA PRO A 15 -39.64 -24.73 6.34
C PRO A 15 -38.20 -24.27 6.03
N ALA A 16 -37.96 -22.96 6.08
CA ALA A 16 -36.64 -22.39 5.89
C ALA A 16 -35.72 -22.85 7.04
N TYR A 17 -34.87 -23.83 6.76
CA TYR A 17 -33.84 -24.28 7.69
C TYR A 17 -32.70 -23.25 7.67
N ILE A 18 -32.62 -22.44 8.73
CA ILE A 18 -31.49 -21.55 8.99
C ILE A 18 -30.50 -22.36 9.85
N PRO A 19 -29.31 -22.72 9.34
CA PRO A 19 -28.31 -23.42 10.14
C PRO A 19 -27.87 -22.54 11.32
N GLU A 20 -27.80 -23.12 12.52
CA GLU A 20 -27.21 -22.42 13.67
C GLU A 20 -25.71 -22.16 13.41
N PRO A 21 -25.19 -20.98 13.77
CA PRO A 21 -23.76 -20.70 13.64
C PRO A 21 -22.96 -21.58 14.62
N PRO A 22 -21.74 -22.00 14.26
CA PRO A 22 -20.91 -22.82 15.13
C PRO A 22 -20.57 -22.08 16.43
N ALA A 23 -20.60 -22.80 17.55
CA ALA A 23 -20.27 -22.27 18.86
C ALA A 23 -18.78 -21.85 18.91
N THR A 24 -18.52 -20.55 19.01
CA THR A 24 -17.20 -20.01 19.33
C THR A 24 -16.93 -20.11 20.83
N PRO A 25 -15.79 -20.68 21.29
CA PRO A 25 -15.46 -20.70 22.70
C PRO A 25 -15.13 -19.28 23.18
N GLY A 26 -15.90 -18.75 24.14
CA GLY A 26 -15.48 -17.58 24.94
C GLY A 26 -16.34 -16.32 24.85
N SER A 27 -17.64 -16.40 25.13
CA SER A 27 -18.41 -15.22 25.53
C SER A 27 -19.30 -15.53 26.75
N PRO A 28 -18.98 -15.00 27.95
CA PRO A 28 -19.82 -15.14 29.13
C PRO A 28 -20.87 -14.03 29.13
N GLN A 29 -21.84 -14.09 28.22
CA GLN A 29 -23.17 -13.43 28.26
C GLN A 29 -23.85 -13.63 26.90
N GLY A 30 -25.03 -14.29 26.91
CA GLY A 30 -25.72 -14.76 25.71
C GLY A 30 -26.15 -13.66 24.73
N TYR A 31 -26.27 -14.03 23.45
CA TYR A 31 -26.74 -13.16 22.37
C TYR A 31 -28.22 -12.74 22.57
N GLN A 32 -28.46 -11.43 22.65
CA GLN A 32 -29.82 -10.87 22.50
C GLN A 32 -30.18 -10.77 21.02
N ARG A 33 -31.32 -11.37 20.64
CA ARG A 33 -31.85 -11.36 19.27
C ARG A 33 -32.81 -10.16 19.12
N PHE A 34 -32.41 -9.13 18.39
CA PHE A 34 -33.35 -8.08 17.97
C PHE A 34 -34.13 -8.57 16.76
N THR A 35 -35.43 -8.84 16.92
CA THR A 35 -36.36 -9.05 15.81
C THR A 35 -37.41 -7.96 15.83
N SER A 36 -37.52 -7.23 14.73
CA SER A 36 -38.55 -6.22 14.49
C SER A 36 -39.70 -6.87 13.70
N SER A 37 -40.84 -7.06 14.36
CA SER A 37 -42.11 -7.31 13.68
C SER A 37 -43.24 -6.51 14.37
N PRO A 38 -44.16 -5.90 13.61
CA PRO A 38 -45.23 -5.09 14.18
C PRO A 38 -46.46 -5.94 14.52
N GLN A 39 -47.00 -5.80 15.74
CA GLN A 39 -48.33 -6.28 16.11
C GLN A 39 -49.16 -5.17 16.79
N PRO A 40 -50.50 -5.20 16.66
CA PRO A 40 -51.35 -4.05 16.97
C PRO A 40 -51.88 -4.03 18.40
N GLY A 41 -51.76 -2.86 19.04
CA GLY A 41 -52.73 -2.23 19.94
C GLY A 41 -52.96 -2.83 21.33
N GLN A 42 -52.48 -2.14 22.37
CA GLN A 42 -53.22 -1.89 23.62
C GLN A 42 -52.65 -0.65 24.35
N TYR A 43 -53.57 0.18 24.88
CA TYR A 43 -53.32 1.46 25.55
C TYR A 43 -52.94 1.27 27.03
N VAL A 44 -51.86 1.92 27.50
CA VAL A 44 -51.67 2.34 28.92
C VAL A 44 -50.83 3.63 28.99
N ALA A 45 -51.20 4.53 29.90
CA ALA A 45 -50.81 5.94 30.06
C ALA A 45 -49.37 6.21 30.58
N PRO A 46 -48.86 7.47 30.55
CA PRO A 46 -47.45 7.80 30.73
C PRO A 46 -47.09 8.26 32.16
N SER A 47 -45.89 7.88 32.63
CA SER A 47 -45.30 8.33 33.91
C SER A 47 -43.85 8.81 33.74
N HIS A 48 -43.54 9.88 34.46
CA HIS A 48 -42.40 10.80 34.38
C HIS A 48 -41.14 10.37 35.18
N VAL A 49 -39.93 10.59 34.61
CA VAL A 49 -38.55 10.92 35.17
C VAL A 49 -38.00 10.19 36.45
N PRO A 50 -36.70 10.30 36.88
CA PRO A 50 -35.50 10.97 36.31
C PRO A 50 -34.17 10.16 36.33
N ALA A 51 -33.14 10.81 35.76
CA ALA A 51 -31.72 10.45 35.72
C ALA A 51 -31.07 10.17 37.09
N TYR A 52 -30.13 9.21 37.12
CA TYR A 52 -29.06 9.15 38.12
C TYR A 52 -27.72 8.69 37.52
N THR A 53 -26.70 9.44 37.94
CA THR A 53 -25.26 9.26 37.83
C THR A 53 -24.76 8.04 38.60
N SER A 54 -23.80 7.29 38.04
CA SER A 54 -23.11 6.19 38.75
C SER A 54 -21.60 6.46 38.87
N PRO A 55 -21.03 6.51 40.09
CA PRO A 55 -19.59 6.39 40.31
C PRO A 55 -19.22 4.91 40.52
N PHE A 56 -18.18 4.44 39.82
CA PHE A 56 -17.59 3.12 40.04
C PHE A 56 -16.72 3.14 41.30
N GLN A 57 -17.07 2.28 42.27
CA GLN A 57 -16.25 1.96 43.44
C GLN A 57 -15.82 0.49 43.34
N HIS A 58 -14.52 0.24 43.19
CA HIS A 58 -13.95 -1.11 43.21
C HIS A 58 -13.91 -1.63 44.64
N GLN A 59 -14.60 -2.74 44.92
CA GLN A 59 -14.40 -3.52 46.14
C GLN A 59 -14.06 -4.97 45.78
N GLN A 60 -12.88 -5.38 46.24
CA GLN A 60 -12.33 -6.74 46.20
C GLN A 60 -13.26 -7.73 46.92
N GLN A 61 -13.65 -8.81 46.25
CA GLN A 61 -14.07 -10.05 46.90
C GLN A 61 -13.41 -11.26 46.22
N GLN A 62 -12.66 -12.02 47.02
CA GLN A 62 -12.01 -13.28 46.67
C GLN A 62 -13.05 -14.41 46.51
N PRO A 63 -12.89 -15.32 45.53
CA PRO A 63 -13.59 -16.60 45.53
C PRO A 63 -12.80 -17.70 46.29
N PRO A 64 -13.47 -18.72 46.86
CA PRO A 64 -12.82 -19.83 47.58
C PRO A 64 -12.18 -20.88 46.64
N GLN A 65 -11.12 -21.52 47.13
CA GLN A 65 -10.36 -22.60 46.50
C GLN A 65 -11.13 -23.93 46.37
N PRO A 66 -10.82 -24.74 45.33
CA PRO A 66 -10.84 -26.21 45.39
C PRO A 66 -9.42 -26.81 45.38
N PRO A 67 -9.21 -28.04 45.92
CA PRO A 67 -7.88 -28.59 46.17
C PRO A 67 -7.30 -29.46 45.03
N HIS A 68 -5.98 -29.32 44.88
CA HIS A 68 -4.94 -30.24 44.37
C HIS A 68 -5.05 -30.95 42.99
N GLY A 69 -4.06 -30.66 42.15
CA GLY A 69 -3.56 -31.49 41.05
C GLY A 69 -2.27 -30.89 40.47
N ALA A 70 -1.21 -31.69 40.34
CA ALA A 70 0.17 -31.27 40.14
C ALA A 70 0.58 -30.94 38.68
N HIS A 71 1.68 -30.17 38.57
CA HIS A 71 2.65 -30.03 37.45
C HIS A 71 2.51 -28.87 36.44
N GLY A 72 3.62 -28.14 36.28
CA GLY A 72 4.03 -27.46 35.05
C GLY A 72 3.97 -25.92 35.05
N HIS A 73 5.06 -25.25 35.43
CA HIS A 73 5.24 -23.81 35.17
C HIS A 73 5.75 -23.57 33.75
N PRO A 74 5.10 -22.73 32.92
CA PRO A 74 5.76 -22.06 31.79
C PRO A 74 6.31 -20.70 32.26
N GLN A 75 7.60 -20.54 32.05
CA GLN A 75 8.40 -19.36 32.36
C GLN A 75 7.93 -18.14 31.52
N ALA A 76 7.49 -17.08 32.19
CA ALA A 76 7.17 -15.80 31.56
C ALA A 76 8.46 -15.11 31.07
N PRO A 77 8.42 -14.40 29.92
CA PRO A 77 9.58 -13.71 29.36
C PRO A 77 10.08 -12.59 30.30
N PRO A 78 11.40 -12.31 30.35
CA PRO A 78 11.97 -11.35 31.28
C PRO A 78 11.46 -9.94 30.97
N MET A 79 10.69 -9.36 31.90
CA MET A 79 10.36 -7.95 31.87
C MET A 79 11.65 -7.14 32.02
N MET A 80 11.96 -6.31 31.03
CA MET A 80 13.02 -5.31 31.18
C MET A 80 12.65 -4.38 32.35
N PRO A 81 13.58 -4.05 33.24
CA PRO A 81 13.31 -3.13 34.34
C PRO A 81 12.82 -1.80 33.77
N PRO A 82 11.73 -1.21 34.29
CA PRO A 82 11.33 0.12 33.89
C PRO A 82 12.49 1.09 34.16
N PRO A 83 12.81 2.00 33.22
CA PRO A 83 13.87 2.97 33.42
C PRO A 83 13.58 3.80 34.67
N GLN A 84 14.48 3.73 35.65
CA GLN A 84 14.33 4.39 36.94
C GLN A 84 14.69 5.88 36.80
N PHE A 85 13.69 6.68 36.44
CA PHE A 85 13.85 8.13 36.21
C PHE A 85 14.08 8.93 37.49
N GLY A 86 13.88 8.33 38.67
CA GLY A 86 14.16 8.96 39.97
C GLY A 86 15.61 9.44 40.15
N ALA A 87 16.58 8.85 39.44
CA ALA A 87 17.98 9.31 39.47
C ALA A 87 18.21 10.69 38.81
N TRP A 88 17.25 11.17 38.00
CA TRP A 88 17.30 12.46 37.30
C TRP A 88 16.43 13.55 37.96
N GLY A 89 15.98 13.33 39.19
CA GLY A 89 15.11 14.29 39.91
C GLY A 89 13.70 14.40 39.35
N MET A 90 13.30 13.46 38.48
CA MET A 90 11.97 13.41 37.88
C MET A 90 11.09 12.48 38.70
N ASN A 91 9.96 12.98 39.21
CA ASN A 91 9.02 12.19 40.02
C ASN A 91 8.52 10.99 39.20
N ASP A 92 8.55 9.78 39.78
CA ASP A 92 8.08 8.54 39.14
C ASP A 92 6.64 8.65 38.64
N ALA A 93 5.77 9.39 39.33
CA ALA A 93 4.39 9.65 38.88
C ALA A 93 4.34 10.50 37.60
N THR A 94 5.23 11.49 37.47
CA THR A 94 5.36 12.34 36.28
C THR A 94 6.00 11.57 35.13
N ALA A 95 6.95 10.69 35.40
CA ALA A 95 7.56 9.80 34.41
C ALA A 95 6.55 8.77 33.87
N GLN A 96 5.72 8.18 34.74
CA GLN A 96 4.64 7.27 34.32
C GLN A 96 3.56 7.99 33.51
N PHE A 97 3.13 9.18 33.95
CA PHE A 97 2.20 10.02 33.18
C PHE A 97 2.79 10.44 31.83
N GLY A 98 4.09 10.80 31.80
CA GLY A 98 4.83 11.14 30.59
C GLY A 98 4.98 9.96 29.63
N MET A 99 5.19 8.75 30.13
CA MET A 99 5.22 7.52 29.33
C MET A 99 3.84 7.16 28.77
N GLN A 100 2.78 7.30 29.55
CA GLN A 100 1.41 7.08 29.09
C GLN A 100 0.97 8.14 28.06
N LEU A 101 1.35 9.40 28.28
CA LEU A 101 1.13 10.48 27.32
C LEU A 101 1.98 10.29 26.06
N GLY A 102 3.22 9.81 26.20
CA GLY A 102 4.08 9.45 25.08
C GLY A 102 3.52 8.30 24.25
N GLN A 103 3.05 7.22 24.90
CA GLN A 103 2.41 6.10 24.23
C GLN A 103 1.10 6.52 23.54
N SER A 104 0.27 7.33 24.19
CA SER A 104 -0.98 7.82 23.59
C SER A 104 -0.75 8.85 22.48
N ALA A 105 0.27 9.70 22.57
CA ALA A 105 0.67 10.61 21.50
C ALA A 105 1.25 9.87 20.30
N VAL A 106 2.03 8.81 20.51
CA VAL A 106 2.52 7.92 19.44
C VAL A 106 1.36 7.17 18.80
N ALA A 107 0.43 6.63 19.60
CA ALA A 107 -0.77 5.96 19.08
C ALA A 107 -1.66 6.92 18.29
N ALA A 108 -1.88 8.14 18.80
CA ALA A 108 -2.64 9.18 18.11
C ALA A 108 -1.93 9.65 16.83
N GLY A 109 -0.60 9.72 16.83
CA GLY A 109 0.20 10.03 15.65
C GLY A 109 0.11 8.93 14.59
N GLN A 110 0.16 7.66 15.01
CA GLN A 110 -0.06 6.51 14.13
C GLN A 110 -1.47 6.54 13.53
N ASP A 111 -2.50 6.78 14.34
CA ASP A 111 -3.89 6.92 13.90
C ASP A 111 -4.08 8.10 12.95
N TYR A 112 -3.44 9.24 13.21
CA TYR A 112 -3.52 10.43 12.35
C TYR A 112 -2.88 10.18 10.98
N VAL A 113 -1.69 9.57 10.96
CA VAL A 113 -1.02 9.16 9.72
C VAL A 113 -1.90 8.13 9.01
N GLN A 114 -2.44 7.14 9.72
CA GLN A 114 -3.30 6.11 9.14
C GLN A 114 -4.58 6.70 8.52
N ARG A 115 -5.20 7.69 9.15
CA ARG A 115 -6.43 8.34 8.65
C ARG A 115 -6.16 9.30 7.49
N THR A 116 -5.11 10.12 7.60
CA THR A 116 -4.77 11.13 6.58
C THR A 116 -4.13 10.48 5.36
N TRP A 117 -3.17 9.57 5.56
CA TRP A 117 -2.51 8.87 4.47
C TRP A 117 -3.34 7.70 3.95
N GLY A 118 -4.11 7.00 4.79
CA GLY A 118 -4.99 5.92 4.33
C GLY A 118 -6.14 6.40 3.44
N GLY A 119 -6.55 7.66 3.55
CA GLY A 119 -7.56 8.27 2.69
C GLY A 119 -7.02 8.84 1.37
N VAL A 120 -5.77 9.33 1.35
CA VAL A 120 -5.18 9.98 0.15
C VAL A 120 -4.33 9.01 -0.68
N LEU A 121 -3.71 8.02 -0.04
CA LEU A 121 -2.96 6.94 -0.68
C LEU A 121 -3.33 5.61 0.00
N PRO A 122 -4.16 4.75 -0.61
CA PRO A 122 -4.41 3.43 -0.06
C PRO A 122 -3.09 2.65 -0.04
N GLY A 123 -2.41 2.63 1.13
CA GLY A 123 -1.08 2.01 1.27
C GLY A 123 -0.03 2.74 2.13
N GLY A 124 -0.32 3.85 2.81
CA GLY A 124 0.66 4.64 3.59
C GLY A 124 1.55 3.86 4.57
N ALA A 125 1.09 2.71 5.08
CA ALA A 125 1.87 1.82 5.96
C ALA A 125 3.00 1.03 5.23
N ARG A 126 3.09 1.09 3.89
CA ARG A 126 4.02 0.29 3.08
C ARG A 126 5.17 1.08 2.46
N VAL A 127 5.26 2.38 2.71
CA VAL A 127 6.33 3.23 2.16
C VAL A 127 7.71 2.85 2.71
N LYS A 128 7.79 2.50 4.01
CA LYS A 128 9.05 2.21 4.69
C LYS A 128 9.86 1.07 4.04
N PRO A 129 9.27 -0.09 3.69
CA PRO A 129 9.96 -1.14 2.93
C PRO A 129 10.65 -0.65 1.64
N HIS A 130 10.05 0.29 0.90
CA HIS A 130 10.62 0.82 -0.35
C HIS A 130 11.88 1.68 -0.17
N PHE A 131 12.20 2.07 1.06
CA PHE A 131 13.43 2.79 1.41
C PHE A 131 14.49 1.89 2.06
N ASN A 132 14.21 0.59 2.28
CA ASN A 132 15.21 -0.35 2.80
C ASN A 132 16.18 -0.77 1.68
N VAL A 133 17.15 0.10 1.40
CA VAL A 133 18.06 0.00 0.25
C VAL A 133 19.52 -0.08 0.73
N SER A 134 20.36 -0.82 0.02
CA SER A 134 21.81 -0.91 0.25
C SER A 134 22.61 -0.28 -0.90
N ASN A 135 23.86 0.14 -0.65
CA ASN A 135 24.72 0.71 -1.72
C ASN A 135 24.96 -0.28 -2.87
N SER A 136 25.16 -1.57 -2.55
CA SER A 136 25.33 -2.62 -3.55
C SER A 136 24.07 -2.84 -4.37
N TYR A 137 22.88 -2.69 -3.76
CA TYR A 137 21.61 -2.68 -4.49
C TYR A 137 21.56 -1.52 -5.48
N VAL A 138 21.88 -0.30 -5.06
CA VAL A 138 21.78 0.89 -5.93
C VAL A 138 22.61 0.72 -7.20
N ILE A 139 23.86 0.27 -7.07
CA ILE A 139 24.72 0.02 -8.22
C ILE A 139 24.11 -1.04 -9.15
N ARG A 140 23.60 -2.13 -8.59
CA ARG A 140 22.98 -3.21 -9.38
C ARG A 140 21.69 -2.76 -10.08
N LYS A 141 20.86 -1.98 -9.37
CA LYS A 141 19.61 -1.43 -9.87
C LYS A 141 19.86 -0.41 -10.98
N LEU A 142 20.80 0.51 -10.78
CA LEU A 142 21.22 1.47 -11.82
C LEU A 142 21.72 0.76 -13.08
N ARG A 143 22.53 -0.32 -12.94
CA ARG A 143 22.93 -1.13 -14.10
C ARG A 143 21.74 -1.71 -14.86
N ILE A 144 20.69 -2.15 -14.16
CA ILE A 144 19.47 -2.65 -14.79
C ILE A 144 18.68 -1.52 -15.46
N VAL A 145 18.54 -0.36 -14.81
CA VAL A 145 17.82 0.79 -15.38
C VAL A 145 18.53 1.32 -16.64
N LEU A 146 19.86 1.36 -16.64
CA LEU A 146 20.67 1.85 -17.76
C LEU A 146 20.82 0.82 -18.89
N PHE A 147 20.95 -0.47 -18.55
CA PHE A 147 21.17 -1.56 -19.49
C PHE A 147 20.15 -2.69 -19.27
N PRO A 148 18.85 -2.44 -19.47
CA PRO A 148 17.82 -3.39 -19.07
C PRO A 148 17.83 -4.65 -19.95
N TRP A 149 18.36 -4.59 -21.17
CA TRP A 149 18.50 -5.75 -22.06
C TRP A 149 19.45 -6.82 -21.52
N MET A 150 20.38 -6.44 -20.62
CA MET A 150 21.30 -7.39 -19.98
C MET A 150 20.62 -8.17 -18.85
N HIS A 151 19.46 -7.73 -18.38
CA HIS A 151 18.77 -8.34 -17.25
C HIS A 151 17.86 -9.48 -17.69
N LYS A 152 18.14 -10.69 -17.19
CA LYS A 152 17.41 -11.91 -17.58
C LYS A 152 16.20 -12.21 -16.70
N HIS A 153 16.32 -12.01 -15.38
CA HIS A 153 15.34 -12.46 -14.40
C HIS A 153 14.51 -11.30 -13.85
N TRP A 154 13.30 -11.07 -14.37
CA TRP A 154 12.44 -9.94 -13.99
C TRP A 154 11.36 -10.30 -12.95
N GLY A 155 11.33 -11.56 -12.49
CA GLY A 155 10.39 -12.02 -11.47
C GLY A 155 10.73 -11.43 -10.11
N ARG A 156 9.71 -10.99 -9.38
CA ARG A 156 9.84 -10.59 -7.98
C ARG A 156 9.80 -11.83 -7.10
N ASN A 157 10.65 -11.85 -6.09
CA ASN A 157 10.63 -12.89 -5.07
C ASN A 157 9.68 -12.47 -3.93
N SER A 158 8.94 -13.43 -3.39
CA SER A 158 8.06 -13.22 -2.25
C SER A 158 8.33 -14.25 -1.17
N HIS A 159 8.32 -13.83 0.09
CA HIS A 159 8.47 -14.71 1.24
C HIS A 159 7.10 -14.93 1.90
N ARG A 160 6.80 -16.18 2.27
CA ARG A 160 5.59 -16.50 3.03
C ARG A 160 5.92 -16.43 4.52
N THR A 161 5.28 -15.51 5.22
CA THR A 161 5.42 -15.36 6.68
C THR A 161 4.77 -16.54 7.40
N ASP A 162 5.16 -16.76 8.67
CA ASP A 162 4.63 -17.83 9.54
C ASP A 162 3.10 -17.73 9.73
N ALA A 163 2.54 -16.52 9.59
CA ALA A 163 1.10 -16.26 9.58
C ALA A 163 0.39 -16.64 8.25
N GLY A 164 1.10 -17.27 7.32
CA GLY A 164 0.59 -17.72 6.03
C GLY A 164 0.45 -16.63 4.97
N GLN A 165 0.76 -15.37 5.30
CA GLN A 165 0.68 -14.21 4.40
C GLN A 165 1.94 -14.12 3.52
N THR A 166 1.77 -13.94 2.21
CA THR A 166 2.89 -13.74 1.29
C THR A 166 3.25 -12.25 1.20
N GLU A 167 4.46 -11.90 1.61
CA GLU A 167 5.00 -10.55 1.53
C GLU A 167 6.11 -10.47 0.47
N TRP A 168 6.15 -9.37 -0.27
CA TRP A 168 7.21 -9.14 -1.25
C TRP A 168 8.53 -8.81 -0.56
N LEU A 169 9.63 -9.36 -1.07
CA LEU A 169 10.96 -9.05 -0.54
C LEU A 169 11.31 -7.58 -0.74
N SER A 170 12.05 -7.03 0.22
CA SER A 170 12.47 -5.63 0.22
C SER A 170 13.56 -5.35 -0.84
N PRO A 171 13.78 -4.09 -1.25
CA PRO A 171 14.87 -3.69 -2.15
C PRO A 171 16.23 -4.26 -1.76
N ARG A 172 16.55 -4.29 -0.46
CA ARG A 172 17.80 -4.89 0.03
C ARG A 172 18.01 -6.34 -0.41
N GLU A 173 16.94 -7.13 -0.55
CA GLU A 173 17.00 -8.58 -0.75
C GLU A 173 16.65 -9.00 -2.18
N ASP A 174 15.80 -8.22 -2.87
CA ASP A 174 15.42 -8.47 -4.27
C ASP A 174 15.67 -7.24 -5.15
N VAL A 175 16.55 -7.37 -6.13
CA VAL A 175 16.87 -6.31 -7.09
C VAL A 175 15.68 -5.90 -7.95
N ASN A 176 14.71 -6.79 -8.17
CA ASN A 176 13.51 -6.52 -8.98
C ASN A 176 12.44 -5.77 -8.22
N SER A 177 12.49 -5.77 -6.89
CA SER A 177 11.55 -5.02 -6.08
C SER A 177 11.71 -3.51 -6.35
N PRO A 178 10.59 -2.76 -6.35
CA PRO A 178 10.61 -1.32 -6.56
C PRO A 178 11.10 -0.58 -5.31
N ASP A 179 11.92 0.44 -5.52
CA ASP A 179 12.43 1.32 -4.47
C ASP A 179 12.03 2.77 -4.76
N LEU A 180 11.87 3.57 -3.70
CA LEU A 180 11.61 5.01 -3.81
C LEU A 180 12.89 5.84 -3.67
N TYR A 181 13.99 5.23 -3.22
CA TYR A 181 15.25 5.92 -2.99
C TYR A 181 15.86 6.47 -4.29
N ILE A 182 16.04 5.63 -5.31
CA ILE A 182 16.62 6.03 -6.60
C ILE A 182 15.75 7.06 -7.31
N PRO A 183 14.42 6.85 -7.47
CA PRO A 183 13.51 7.88 -7.99
C PRO A 183 13.63 9.23 -7.30
N LEU A 184 13.63 9.25 -5.97
CA LEU A 184 13.71 10.47 -5.18
C LEU A 184 15.06 11.18 -5.38
N MET A 185 16.16 10.43 -5.29
CA MET A 185 17.50 10.99 -5.48
C MET A 185 17.71 11.49 -6.91
N ALA A 186 17.18 10.78 -7.91
CA ALA A 186 17.23 11.21 -9.31
C ALA A 186 16.39 12.48 -9.53
N LEU A 187 15.18 12.58 -8.95
CA LEU A 187 14.36 13.78 -9.02
C LEU A 187 15.10 15.01 -8.47
N VAL A 188 15.68 14.89 -7.27
CA VAL A 188 16.46 15.98 -6.65
C VAL A 188 17.67 16.33 -7.52
N THR A 189 18.39 15.33 -8.02
CA THR A 189 19.57 15.55 -8.89
C THR A 189 19.18 16.27 -10.18
N TYR A 190 18.07 15.89 -10.82
CA TYR A 190 17.55 16.56 -12.01
C TYR A 190 17.28 18.04 -11.74
N ILE A 191 16.56 18.35 -10.66
CA ILE A 191 16.22 19.74 -10.29
C ILE A 191 17.49 20.56 -10.06
N LEU A 192 18.46 20.01 -9.32
CA LEU A 192 19.73 20.68 -9.05
C LEU A 192 20.54 20.89 -10.34
N LEU A 193 20.52 19.91 -11.26
CA LEU A 193 21.24 20.00 -12.52
C LEU A 193 20.66 21.10 -13.43
N CYS A 194 19.34 21.22 -13.50
CA CYS A 194 18.67 22.30 -14.23
C CYS A 194 18.95 23.68 -13.60
N ALA A 195 18.90 23.78 -12.27
CA ALA A 195 19.23 25.02 -11.57
C ALA A 195 20.69 25.45 -11.80
N LEU A 196 21.62 24.49 -11.78
CA LEU A 196 23.04 24.73 -12.07
C LEU A 196 23.26 25.24 -13.50
N HIS A 197 22.52 24.71 -14.47
CA HIS A 197 22.59 25.14 -15.86
C HIS A 197 22.10 26.58 -16.04
N SER A 198 20.93 26.90 -15.49
CA SER A 198 20.34 28.24 -15.64
C SER A 198 21.02 29.32 -14.80
N ARG A 199 21.75 28.96 -13.73
CA ARG A 199 22.37 29.88 -12.75
C ARG A 199 21.38 30.87 -12.09
N ASN A 200 20.08 30.62 -12.21
CA ASN A 200 19.02 31.44 -11.65
C ASN A 200 18.21 30.63 -10.63
N PRO A 201 17.84 31.23 -9.48
CA PRO A 201 17.05 30.52 -8.46
C PRO A 201 15.63 30.18 -8.94
N GLN A 202 15.08 30.92 -9.90
CA GLN A 202 13.74 30.68 -10.47
C GLN A 202 13.66 29.36 -11.24
N ALA A 203 14.75 28.97 -11.92
CA ALA A 203 14.81 27.72 -12.69
C ALA A 203 14.64 26.47 -11.83
N LEU A 204 14.97 26.55 -10.54
CA LEU A 204 14.77 25.47 -9.58
C LEU A 204 13.28 25.19 -9.37
N GLY A 205 12.49 26.25 -9.16
CA GLY A 205 11.04 26.16 -8.99
C GLY A 205 10.33 25.70 -10.25
N GLU A 206 10.73 26.21 -11.42
CA GLU A 206 10.19 25.80 -12.72
C GLU A 206 10.47 24.33 -13.01
N SER A 207 11.73 23.89 -12.84
CA SER A 207 12.13 22.50 -13.07
C SER A 207 11.46 21.55 -12.09
N ALA A 208 11.34 21.93 -10.82
CA ALA A 208 10.63 21.16 -9.80
C ALA A 208 9.14 21.01 -10.14
N SER A 209 8.46 22.12 -10.48
CA SER A 209 7.04 22.13 -10.83
C SER A 209 6.78 21.25 -12.05
N ARG A 210 7.65 21.36 -13.06
CA ARG A 210 7.60 20.53 -14.26
C ARG A 210 7.78 19.04 -13.95
N ALA A 211 8.78 18.69 -13.13
CA ALA A 211 9.08 17.31 -12.79
C ALA A 211 7.94 16.68 -11.98
N ILE A 212 7.41 17.41 -10.99
CA ILE A 212 6.25 16.99 -10.19
C ILE A 212 5.03 16.80 -11.09
N MET A 213 4.75 17.75 -11.99
CA MET A 213 3.65 17.63 -12.95
C MET A 213 3.75 16.35 -13.78
N VAL A 214 4.95 16.04 -14.31
CA VAL A 214 5.17 14.81 -15.09
C VAL A 214 4.92 13.57 -14.24
N VAL A 215 5.44 13.52 -13.01
CA VAL A 215 5.24 12.37 -12.10
C VAL A 215 3.76 12.17 -11.76
N VAL A 216 3.04 13.26 -11.46
CA VAL A 216 1.61 13.20 -11.11
C VAL A 216 0.78 12.77 -12.31
N LEU A 217 1.00 13.35 -13.50
CA LEU A 217 0.25 12.99 -14.71
C LEU A 217 0.51 11.54 -15.13
N ASP A 218 1.76 11.08 -15.05
CA ASP A 218 2.15 9.70 -15.33
C ASP A 218 1.49 8.72 -14.34
N PHE A 219 1.54 9.03 -13.04
CA PHE A 219 0.86 8.25 -12.01
C PHE A 219 -0.65 8.15 -12.26
N VAL A 220 -1.31 9.27 -12.54
CA VAL A 220 -2.76 9.30 -12.84
C VAL A 220 -3.06 8.50 -14.10
N PHE A 221 -2.26 8.65 -15.15
CA PHE A 221 -2.43 7.90 -16.39
C PHE A 221 -2.36 6.39 -16.16
N VAL A 222 -1.36 5.91 -15.41
CA VAL A 222 -1.22 4.48 -15.11
C VAL A 222 -2.35 3.99 -14.20
N GLN A 223 -2.73 4.78 -13.18
CA GLN A 223 -3.80 4.43 -12.26
C GLN A 223 -5.15 4.30 -12.97
N LEU A 224 -5.47 5.23 -13.87
CA LEU A 224 -6.66 5.17 -14.71
C LEU A 224 -6.62 3.97 -15.66
N GLY A 225 -5.47 3.68 -16.26
CA GLY A 225 -5.29 2.49 -17.10
C GLY A 225 -5.55 1.18 -16.35
N CYS A 226 -5.01 1.05 -15.13
CA CYS A 226 -5.27 -0.08 -14.25
C CYS A 226 -6.75 -0.18 -13.87
N TYR A 227 -7.40 0.95 -13.58
CA TYR A 227 -8.83 1.02 -13.28
C TYR A 227 -9.69 0.53 -14.46
N PHE A 228 -9.47 1.05 -15.67
CA PHE A 228 -10.21 0.64 -16.87
C PHE A 228 -10.01 -0.83 -17.25
N LEU A 229 -8.84 -1.40 -16.92
CA LEU A 229 -8.51 -2.80 -17.19
C LEU A 229 -8.91 -3.76 -16.05
N ASN A 230 -9.59 -3.23 -15.02
CA ASN A 230 -9.98 -3.94 -13.81
C ASN A 230 -8.81 -4.74 -13.21
N VAL A 231 -7.66 -4.07 -13.07
CA VAL A 231 -6.48 -4.58 -12.39
C VAL A 231 -6.50 -4.02 -10.96
N GLN A 232 -6.44 -4.89 -9.97
CA GLN A 232 -6.36 -4.49 -8.56
C GLN A 232 -4.98 -3.91 -8.24
N ALA A 233 -4.72 -2.69 -8.73
CA ALA A 233 -3.46 -1.96 -8.51
C ALA A 233 -3.45 -1.15 -7.20
N THR A 234 -4.57 -1.10 -6.48
CA THR A 234 -4.76 -0.26 -5.29
C THR A 234 -3.72 -0.54 -4.19
N SER A 235 -3.31 -1.80 -4.03
CA SER A 235 -2.31 -2.21 -3.03
C SER A 235 -0.86 -1.98 -3.47
N GLN A 236 -0.65 -1.51 -4.71
CA GLN A 236 0.65 -1.34 -5.38
C GLN A 236 0.80 0.06 -6.01
N SER A 237 0.01 1.03 -5.56
CA SER A 237 0.09 2.43 -5.99
C SER A 237 1.50 3.01 -5.81
N ILE A 238 2.17 2.65 -4.72
CA ILE A 238 3.56 3.05 -4.44
C ILE A 238 4.54 2.45 -5.45
N ASP A 239 4.34 1.19 -5.84
CA ASP A 239 5.16 0.50 -6.85
C ASP A 239 5.08 1.23 -8.20
N ILE A 240 3.90 1.73 -8.57
CA ILE A 240 3.70 2.49 -9.82
C ILE A 240 4.53 3.77 -9.80
N VAL A 241 4.48 4.53 -8.70
CA VAL A 241 5.27 5.77 -8.55
C VAL A 241 6.77 5.47 -8.62
N ALA A 242 7.21 4.40 -7.96
CA ALA A 242 8.61 3.97 -8.00
C ALA A 242 9.05 3.62 -9.43
N TYR A 243 8.28 2.78 -10.14
CA TYR A 243 8.61 2.39 -11.51
C TYR A 243 8.60 3.56 -12.49
N GLY A 244 7.64 4.49 -12.38
CA GLY A 244 7.62 5.71 -13.18
C GLY A 244 8.84 6.60 -12.91
N GLY A 245 9.26 6.71 -11.65
CA GLY A 245 10.34 7.61 -11.26
C GLY A 245 11.75 7.25 -11.76
N TYR A 246 12.02 6.01 -12.19
CA TYR A 246 13.35 5.67 -12.73
C TYR A 246 13.71 6.39 -14.03
N LYS A 247 12.72 6.98 -14.73
CA LYS A 247 12.94 7.75 -15.96
C LYS A 247 13.91 8.92 -15.77
N PHE A 248 13.95 9.50 -14.56
CA PHE A 248 14.86 10.61 -14.25
C PHE A 248 16.34 10.24 -14.38
N VAL A 249 16.70 8.96 -14.16
CA VAL A 249 18.08 8.48 -14.33
C VAL A 249 18.54 8.67 -15.79
N GLY A 250 17.71 8.27 -16.75
CA GLY A 250 18.00 8.43 -18.18
C GLY A 250 17.95 9.89 -18.63
N VAL A 251 17.02 10.69 -18.08
CA VAL A 251 16.93 12.13 -18.35
C VAL A 251 18.22 12.84 -17.91
N ILE A 252 18.69 12.59 -16.69
CA ILE A 252 19.93 13.20 -16.17
C ILE A 252 21.12 12.91 -17.09
N LEU A 253 21.31 11.66 -17.51
CA LEU A 253 22.42 11.29 -18.39
C LEU A 253 22.31 11.93 -19.77
N THR A 254 21.09 12.12 -20.28
CA THR A 254 20.86 12.86 -21.52
C THR A 254 21.23 14.34 -21.36
N LEU A 255 20.86 14.97 -20.23
CA LEU A 255 21.23 16.36 -19.94
C LEU A 255 22.74 16.53 -19.81
N LEU A 256 23.41 15.61 -19.11
CA LEU A 256 24.87 15.63 -18.97
C LEU A 256 25.58 15.51 -20.32
N ALA A 257 25.09 14.65 -21.23
CA ALA A 257 25.60 14.57 -22.60
C ALA A 257 25.40 15.89 -23.37
N GLY A 258 24.29 16.60 -23.12
CA GLY A 258 24.05 17.95 -23.64
C GLY A 258 25.08 18.96 -23.14
N PHE A 259 25.44 18.92 -21.86
CA PHE A 259 26.43 19.83 -21.27
C PHE A 259 27.85 19.61 -21.77
N LEU A 260 28.18 18.39 -22.16
CA LEU A 260 29.48 18.06 -22.76
C LEU A 260 29.59 18.51 -24.23
N HIS A 261 28.56 19.17 -24.79
CA HIS A 261 28.53 19.67 -26.16
C HIS A 261 28.86 18.61 -27.24
N LEU A 262 28.43 17.36 -27.06
CA LEU A 262 28.67 16.25 -28.01
C LEU A 262 28.02 16.46 -29.40
N GLY A 263 27.34 17.58 -29.64
CA GLY A 263 26.64 17.87 -30.88
C GLY A 263 25.25 17.25 -30.94
N ARG A 264 24.43 17.77 -31.86
CA ARG A 264 22.99 17.47 -31.93
C ARG A 264 22.69 16.01 -32.28
N THR A 265 23.54 15.36 -33.07
CA THR A 265 23.39 13.96 -33.47
C THR A 265 23.64 13.02 -32.30
N LEU A 266 24.76 13.18 -31.60
CA LEU A 266 25.10 12.37 -30.43
C LEU A 266 24.10 12.61 -29.29
N GLY A 267 23.68 13.85 -29.05
CA GLY A 267 22.63 14.15 -28.07
C GLY A 267 21.30 13.46 -28.38
N LEU A 268 20.89 13.43 -29.66
CA LEU A 268 19.69 12.69 -30.08
C LEU A 268 19.86 11.18 -29.89
N LEU A 269 21.02 10.61 -30.25
CA LEU A 269 21.30 9.19 -30.06
C LEU A 269 21.28 8.80 -28.58
N THR A 270 21.88 9.61 -27.71
CA THR A 270 21.85 9.42 -26.26
C THR A 270 20.43 9.47 -25.73
N PHE A 271 19.61 10.44 -26.17
CA PHE A 271 18.21 10.54 -25.78
C PHE A 271 17.41 9.30 -26.22
N ILE A 272 17.53 8.90 -27.49
CA ILE A 272 16.84 7.71 -28.03
C ILE A 272 17.24 6.46 -27.25
N TYR A 273 18.53 6.30 -26.95
CA TYR A 273 19.03 5.17 -26.17
C TYR A 273 18.38 5.10 -24.79
N PHE A 274 18.42 6.19 -24.01
CA PHE A 274 17.85 6.20 -22.66
C PHE A 274 16.33 6.12 -22.65
N PHE A 275 15.66 6.66 -23.67
CA PHE A 275 14.24 6.44 -23.88
C PHE A 275 13.93 4.95 -24.09
N LEU A 276 14.63 4.27 -25.00
CA LEU A 276 14.41 2.85 -25.28
C LEU A 276 14.74 1.97 -24.08
N ALA A 277 15.80 2.29 -23.33
CA ALA A 277 16.13 1.63 -22.08
C ALA A 277 14.99 1.78 -21.07
N ASN A 278 14.53 3.01 -20.80
CA ASN A 278 13.44 3.26 -19.86
C ASN A 278 12.13 2.58 -20.29
N ALA A 279 11.76 2.67 -21.57
CA ALA A 279 10.57 2.03 -22.13
C ALA A 279 10.61 0.50 -21.95
N PHE A 280 11.75 -0.13 -22.26
CA PHE A 280 11.92 -1.58 -22.10
C PHE A 280 11.89 -1.98 -20.62
N PHE A 281 12.57 -1.24 -19.75
CA PHE A 281 12.54 -1.46 -18.31
C PHE A 281 11.11 -1.39 -17.76
N LEU A 282 10.38 -0.34 -18.09
CA LEU A 282 9.02 -0.09 -17.61
C LEU A 282 8.05 -1.18 -18.09
N MET A 283 8.13 -1.59 -19.36
CA MET A 283 7.34 -2.71 -19.88
C MET A 283 7.59 -4.01 -19.11
N ARG A 284 8.85 -4.32 -18.78
CA ARG A 284 9.21 -5.57 -18.11
C ARG A 284 8.83 -5.54 -16.63
N SER A 285 9.05 -4.43 -15.96
CA SER A 285 8.71 -4.23 -14.54
C SER A 285 7.20 -4.21 -14.31
N LEU A 286 6.45 -3.38 -15.04
CA LEU A 286 5.00 -3.27 -14.89
C LEU A 286 4.24 -4.50 -15.37
N ARG A 287 4.84 -5.33 -16.25
CA ARG A 287 4.21 -6.59 -16.67
C ARG A 287 3.85 -7.47 -15.48
N SER A 288 4.71 -7.57 -14.48
CA SER A 288 4.45 -8.39 -13.28
C SER A 288 3.29 -7.86 -12.43
N LEU A 289 3.05 -6.55 -12.46
CA LEU A 289 1.94 -5.88 -11.78
C LEU A 289 0.62 -6.07 -12.54
N VAL A 290 0.62 -5.86 -13.86
CA VAL A 290 -0.59 -5.87 -14.69
C VAL A 290 -1.00 -7.30 -15.07
N LEU A 291 -0.04 -8.22 -15.17
CA LEU A 291 -0.24 -9.64 -15.44
C LEU A 291 0.43 -10.46 -14.32
N PRO A 292 -0.26 -10.70 -13.19
CA PRO A 292 0.23 -11.61 -12.16
C PRO A 292 0.50 -12.98 -12.79
N ASP A 293 1.70 -13.53 -12.63
CA ASP A 293 2.01 -14.89 -13.06
C ASP A 293 1.21 -15.90 -12.24
N ALA A 294 0.99 -17.11 -12.76
CA ALA A 294 0.23 -18.14 -12.06
C ALA A 294 0.82 -18.47 -10.67
N ALA A 295 2.14 -18.33 -10.50
CA ALA A 295 2.84 -18.49 -9.23
C ALA A 295 2.57 -17.35 -8.23
N SER A 296 2.43 -16.10 -8.69
CA SER A 296 2.03 -14.97 -7.84
C SER A 296 0.54 -14.98 -7.51
N ARG A 297 -0.28 -15.68 -8.31
CA ARG A 297 -1.71 -15.93 -8.01
C ARG A 297 -1.92 -17.03 -6.97
N ALA A 298 -1.05 -18.05 -6.94
CA ALA A 298 -1.08 -19.06 -5.88
C ALA A 298 -0.75 -18.49 -4.49
N ALA A 299 -0.07 -17.34 -4.45
CA ALA A 299 0.26 -16.59 -3.24
C ALA A 299 -0.79 -15.52 -2.87
N SER A 300 -1.66 -15.11 -3.80
CA SER A 300 -2.79 -14.23 -3.48
C SER A 300 -3.91 -15.03 -2.82
N ALA A 301 -4.44 -14.53 -1.70
CA ALA A 301 -5.47 -15.17 -0.88
C ALA A 301 -6.85 -15.35 -1.55
N ASP A 302 -6.96 -15.11 -2.87
CA ASP A 302 -8.18 -15.26 -3.66
C ASP A 302 -8.13 -16.53 -4.53
N PRO A 303 -8.59 -17.69 -4.02
CA PRO A 303 -8.66 -18.94 -4.79
C PRO A 303 -9.61 -18.87 -6.00
N TYR A 304 -10.37 -17.78 -6.18
CA TYR A 304 -11.31 -17.55 -7.28
C TYR A 304 -10.78 -16.62 -8.38
N ALA A 305 -9.53 -16.14 -8.30
CA ALA A 305 -8.95 -15.27 -9.32
C ALA A 305 -8.84 -16.00 -10.67
N THR A 306 -9.81 -15.77 -11.55
CA THR A 306 -9.89 -16.39 -12.88
C THR A 306 -8.76 -15.88 -13.77
N THR A 307 -8.09 -16.78 -14.49
CA THR A 307 -7.05 -16.42 -15.47
C THR A 307 -7.64 -15.43 -16.48
N PRO A 308 -6.99 -14.28 -16.75
CA PRO A 308 -7.52 -13.31 -17.69
C PRO A 308 -7.71 -13.96 -19.05
N SER A 309 -8.88 -13.75 -19.64
CA SER A 309 -9.17 -14.20 -21.01
C SER A 309 -8.11 -13.66 -22.00
N GLY A 310 -7.89 -14.37 -23.11
CA GLY A 310 -6.87 -13.97 -24.10
C GLY A 310 -7.05 -12.53 -24.60
N SER A 311 -8.29 -12.04 -24.71
CA SER A 311 -8.62 -10.67 -25.08
C SER A 311 -8.21 -9.65 -24.01
N GLN A 312 -8.45 -9.93 -22.73
CA GLN A 312 -8.00 -9.08 -21.61
C GLN A 312 -6.48 -9.02 -21.53
N ARG A 313 -5.79 -10.15 -21.74
CA ARG A 313 -4.32 -10.20 -21.78
C ARG A 313 -3.77 -9.30 -22.89
N ARG A 314 -4.37 -9.33 -24.08
CA ARG A 314 -3.97 -8.47 -25.21
C ARG A 314 -4.17 -6.98 -24.88
N ARG A 315 -5.31 -6.60 -24.27
CA ARG A 315 -5.58 -5.21 -23.85
C ARG A 315 -4.57 -4.72 -22.82
N ARG A 316 -4.23 -5.55 -21.83
CA ARG A 316 -3.23 -5.25 -20.80
C ARG A 316 -1.83 -5.05 -21.40
N ILE A 317 -1.42 -5.90 -22.35
CA ILE A 317 -0.15 -5.74 -23.07
C ILE A 317 -0.16 -4.46 -23.92
N ALA A 318 -1.26 -4.16 -24.60
CA ALA A 318 -1.39 -2.93 -25.38
C ALA A 318 -1.28 -1.69 -24.50
N PHE A 319 -1.89 -1.70 -23.32
CA PHE A 319 -1.74 -0.63 -22.33
C PHE A 319 -0.29 -0.43 -21.89
N LEU A 320 0.44 -1.51 -21.58
CA LEU A 320 1.87 -1.41 -21.24
C LEU A 320 2.70 -0.80 -22.38
N LEU A 321 2.35 -1.10 -23.63
CA LEU A 321 3.02 -0.53 -24.80
C LEU A 321 2.71 0.96 -24.95
N VAL A 322 1.45 1.35 -24.81
CA VAL A 322 1.04 2.77 -24.83
C VAL A 322 1.75 3.54 -23.73
N GLU A 323 1.82 2.97 -22.53
CA GLU A 323 2.50 3.59 -21.41
C GLU A 323 4.01 3.69 -21.63
N ALA A 324 4.65 2.69 -22.24
CA ALA A 324 6.05 2.79 -22.62
C ALA A 324 6.30 3.84 -23.72
N ALA A 325 5.35 4.01 -24.66
CA ALA A 325 5.43 5.02 -25.71
C ALA A 325 5.20 6.44 -25.17
N SER A 326 4.32 6.61 -24.17
CA SER A 326 4.05 7.90 -23.51
C SER A 326 5.33 8.49 -22.89
N GLN A 327 6.26 7.62 -22.46
CA GLN A 327 7.56 8.02 -21.90
C GLN A 327 8.40 8.87 -22.86
N PHE A 328 8.23 8.73 -24.19
CA PHE A 328 8.93 9.58 -25.15
C PHE A 328 8.55 11.05 -24.97
N VAL A 329 7.25 11.31 -24.77
CA VAL A 329 6.71 12.65 -24.54
C VAL A 329 7.17 13.18 -23.19
N TRP A 330 7.08 12.38 -22.13
CA TRP A 330 7.49 12.80 -20.79
C TRP A 330 8.99 13.09 -20.68
N MET A 331 9.84 12.19 -21.17
CA MET A 331 11.28 12.40 -21.16
C MET A 331 11.69 13.53 -22.11
N GLY A 332 11.07 13.60 -23.30
CA GLY A 332 11.31 14.67 -24.25
C GLY A 332 10.94 16.04 -23.70
N PHE A 333 9.86 16.13 -22.92
CA PHE A 333 9.52 17.31 -22.17
C PHE A 333 10.61 17.59 -21.13
N LEU A 334 10.91 16.67 -20.20
CA LEU A 334 11.91 16.91 -19.13
C LEU A 334 13.31 17.33 -19.60
N VAL A 335 13.76 16.85 -20.77
CA VAL A 335 15.09 17.18 -21.34
C VAL A 335 15.18 18.60 -21.91
N ARG A 336 14.05 19.26 -22.20
CA ARG A 336 14.01 20.61 -22.75
C ARG A 336 14.20 21.66 -21.66
N ILE A 337 15.44 21.86 -21.20
CA ILE A 337 15.78 22.95 -20.26
C ILE A 337 15.79 24.31 -20.97
#